data_AF-A0A6N7JMX1-F1
#
_entry.id   AF-A0A6N7JMX1-F1
#
_cell.length_a   1.000
_cell.length_b   1.000
_cell.length_c   1.000
_cell.angle_alpha   90.00
_cell.angle_beta   90.00
_cell.angle_gamma   90.00
#
_symmetry.space_group_name_H-M   'P 1'
#
loop_
_entity.id
_entity.type
_entity.pdbx_description
1 polymer ?
#
loop_
_entity_poly.entity_id
_entity_poly.type
_entity_poly.pdbx_seq_one_letter_code
_entity_poly.pdbx_strand_id
1 'polypeptide(L)'
;MSGSRYFTAVLLIASAVNLALMVPGGFVETRDFSAYPAAVLLAFNVFLTVLGLGSLVLVHFLMKTGKGRVWAGLAGLAFTAVYLLDIGRIFPVPPNPMSTLLATLEWIGTVLGIALAVSAVALRGETKPVNGVKPRLVLPIALGLFLVALIIVVFATKSAMGI
;
A
#
# COMPACT_ATOMS: atom_id res chain seq x y z
N MET A 1 -26.33 -7.26 -2.03
CA MET A 1 -24.89 -6.87 -2.08
C MET A 1 -24.29 -7.17 -0.72
N SER A 2 -23.22 -7.96 -0.61
CA SER A 2 -22.77 -8.43 0.72
C SER A 2 -21.88 -7.39 1.42
N GLY A 3 -22.22 -7.03 2.66
CA GLY A 3 -21.47 -6.05 3.47
C GLY A 3 -19.99 -6.38 3.65
N SER A 4 -19.62 -7.67 3.53
CA SER A 4 -18.23 -8.15 3.58
C SER A 4 -17.33 -7.57 2.47
N ARG A 5 -17.87 -7.32 1.27
CA ARG A 5 -17.10 -6.70 0.16
C ARG A 5 -16.79 -5.23 0.43
N TYR A 6 -17.78 -4.48 0.93
CA TYR A 6 -17.60 -3.10 1.34
C TYR A 6 -16.59 -2.97 2.47
N PHE A 7 -16.69 -3.84 3.48
CA PHE A 7 -15.74 -3.86 4.59
C PHE A 7 -14.29 -4.07 4.12
N THR A 8 -14.06 -5.06 3.25
CA THR A 8 -12.73 -5.32 2.67
C THR A 8 -12.23 -4.15 1.81
N ALA A 9 -13.11 -3.50 1.05
CA ALA A 9 -12.77 -2.30 0.27
C ALA A 9 -12.38 -1.12 1.17
N VAL A 10 -13.11 -0.88 2.27
CA VAL A 10 -12.76 0.15 3.25
C VAL A 10 -11.40 -0.15 3.88
N LEU A 11 -11.11 -1.40 4.23
CA LEU A 11 -9.81 -1.79 4.77
C LEU A 11 -8.66 -1.57 3.77
N LEU A 12 -8.86 -1.86 2.48
CA LEU A 12 -7.88 -1.55 1.42
C LEU A 12 -7.59 -0.05 1.35
N ILE A 13 -8.64 0.78 1.34
CA ILE A 13 -8.49 2.24 1.30
C ILE A 13 -7.79 2.75 2.56
N ALA A 14 -8.24 2.31 3.74
CA ALA A 14 -7.66 2.72 5.02
C ALA A 14 -6.17 2.34 5.11
N SER A 15 -5.80 1.12 4.68
CA SER A 15 -4.40 0.67 4.67
C SER A 15 -3.54 1.49 3.70
N ALA A 16 -4.07 1.79 2.51
CA ALA A 16 -3.37 2.61 1.52
C ALA A 16 -3.19 4.08 1.99
N VAL A 17 -4.21 4.66 2.62
CA VAL A 17 -4.13 6.01 3.19
C VAL A 17 -3.14 6.04 4.35
N ASN A 18 -3.19 5.06 5.26
CA ASN A 18 -2.22 4.97 6.36
C ASN A 18 -0.78 4.93 5.84
N LEU A 19 -0.52 4.10 4.82
CA LEU A 19 0.80 4.03 4.19
C LEU A 19 1.20 5.37 3.55
N ALA A 20 0.28 6.04 2.86
CA ALA A 20 0.55 7.31 2.19
C ALA A 20 0.98 8.42 3.17
N LEU A 21 0.46 8.42 4.41
CA LEU A 21 0.84 9.36 5.45
C LEU A 21 2.28 9.17 5.96
N MET A 22 2.85 7.99 5.72
CA MET A 22 4.15 7.56 6.21
C MET A 22 5.22 7.50 5.12
N VAL A 23 4.89 7.91 3.89
CA VAL A 23 5.87 8.03 2.81
C VAL A 23 6.93 9.06 3.22
N PRO A 24 8.24 8.77 3.02
CA PRO A 24 9.31 9.74 3.28
C PRO A 24 9.04 11.08 2.58
N GLY A 25 9.16 12.19 3.32
CA GLY A 25 8.79 13.53 2.85
C GLY A 25 7.31 13.87 2.99
N GLY A 26 6.52 12.95 3.53
CA GLY A 26 5.15 13.16 3.95
C GLY A 26 5.06 13.84 5.32
N PHE A 27 3.90 13.71 5.96
CA PHE A 27 3.59 14.44 7.20
C PHE A 27 4.30 13.90 8.44
N VAL A 28 4.67 12.61 8.43
CA VAL A 28 5.05 11.89 9.66
C VAL A 28 6.46 11.30 9.61
N GLU A 29 6.91 10.85 8.45
CA GLU A 29 8.23 10.23 8.27
C GLU A 29 9.30 11.29 7.99
N THR A 30 10.09 11.61 9.02
CA THR A 30 11.15 12.62 9.00
C THR A 30 12.55 12.03 9.23
N ARG A 31 12.66 10.69 9.27
CA ARG A 31 13.96 10.03 9.46
C ARG A 31 14.83 10.16 8.21
N ASP A 32 16.14 10.26 8.42
CA ASP A 32 17.15 10.33 7.35
C ASP A 32 17.65 8.92 7.01
N PHE A 33 17.50 8.54 5.75
CA PHE A 33 17.91 7.25 5.20
C PHE A 33 19.07 7.39 4.20
N SER A 34 19.73 8.55 4.15
CA SER A 34 20.87 8.85 3.26
C SER A 34 22.04 7.86 3.38
N ALA A 35 22.15 7.17 4.52
CA ALA A 35 23.14 6.12 4.74
C ALA A 35 22.94 4.86 3.88
N TYR A 36 21.76 4.67 3.26
CA TYR A 36 21.46 3.51 2.43
C TYR A 36 21.75 3.74 0.96
N PRO A 37 22.11 2.67 0.20
CA PRO A 37 22.24 2.78 -1.24
C PRO A 37 20.91 3.24 -1.86
N ALA A 38 20.96 4.25 -2.73
CA ALA A 38 19.79 4.79 -3.41
C ALA A 38 18.96 3.72 -4.14
N ALA A 39 19.60 2.66 -4.64
CA ALA A 39 18.93 1.53 -5.27
C ALA A 39 17.99 0.76 -4.32
N VAL A 40 18.37 0.62 -3.04
CA VAL A 40 17.55 -0.07 -2.03
C VAL A 40 16.33 0.79 -1.67
N LEU A 41 16.54 2.09 -1.44
CA LEU A 41 15.46 3.05 -1.18
C LEU A 41 14.48 3.13 -2.35
N LEU A 42 15.00 3.17 -3.58
CA LEU A 42 14.20 3.16 -4.79
C LEU A 42 13.35 1.89 -4.88
N ALA A 43 13.96 0.70 -4.72
CA ALA A 43 13.23 -0.57 -4.79
C ALA A 43 12.14 -0.67 -3.72
N PHE A 44 12.44 -0.22 -2.50
CA PHE A 44 11.48 -0.21 -1.41
C PHE A 44 10.33 0.77 -1.67
N ASN A 45 10.61 1.99 -2.13
CA ASN A 45 9.60 2.97 -2.48
C ASN A 45 8.73 2.52 -3.67
N VAL A 46 9.31 1.84 -4.66
CA VAL A 46 8.55 1.19 -5.74
C VAL A 46 7.60 0.16 -5.15
N PHE A 47 8.09 -0.71 -4.26
CA PHE A 47 7.26 -1.71 -3.60
C PHE A 47 6.09 -1.08 -2.82
N LEU A 48 6.35 -0.08 -1.97
CA LEU A 48 5.32 0.63 -1.21
C LEU A 48 4.32 1.36 -2.12
N THR A 49 4.80 1.97 -3.21
CA THR A 49 3.94 2.66 -4.19
C THR A 49 3.02 1.68 -4.90
N VAL A 50 3.55 0.53 -5.33
CA VAL A 50 2.76 -0.55 -5.93
C VAL A 50 1.75 -1.10 -4.94
N LEU A 51 2.13 -1.27 -3.67
CA LEU A 51 1.23 -1.74 -2.63
C LEU A 51 0.09 -0.73 -2.38
N GLY A 52 0.40 0.55 -2.18
CA GLY A 52 -0.59 1.60 -1.93
C GLY A 52 -1.53 1.85 -3.12
N LEU A 53 -0.98 2.16 -4.30
CA LEU A 53 -1.79 2.40 -5.50
C LEU A 53 -2.48 1.12 -6.00
N GLY A 54 -1.79 -0.02 -5.93
CA GLY A 54 -2.35 -1.32 -6.26
C GLY A 54 -3.55 -1.67 -5.38
N SER A 55 -3.53 -1.33 -4.10
CA SER A 55 -4.67 -1.48 -3.20
C SER A 55 -5.88 -0.64 -3.64
N LEU A 56 -5.68 0.61 -4.10
CA LEU A 56 -6.78 1.43 -4.63
C LEU A 56 -7.35 0.86 -5.92
N VAL A 57 -6.50 0.33 -6.80
CA VAL A 57 -6.92 -0.38 -8.01
C VAL A 57 -7.69 -1.68 -7.66
N LEU A 58 -7.26 -2.41 -6.63
CA LEU A 58 -7.92 -3.62 -6.16
C LEU A 58 -9.32 -3.36 -5.62
N VAL A 59 -9.57 -2.19 -5.00
CA VAL A 59 -10.93 -1.79 -4.60
C VAL A 59 -11.87 -1.80 -5.82
N HIS A 60 -11.45 -1.23 -6.94
CA HIS A 60 -12.25 -1.23 -8.17
C HIS A 60 -12.59 -2.65 -8.63
N PHE A 61 -11.60 -3.54 -8.68
CA PHE A 61 -11.80 -4.93 -9.11
C PHE A 61 -12.69 -5.71 -8.15
N LEU A 62 -12.47 -5.55 -6.84
CA LEU A 62 -13.23 -6.22 -5.80
C LEU A 62 -14.71 -5.81 -5.86
N MET A 63 -14.98 -4.51 -6.00
CA MET A 63 -16.34 -3.96 -6.04
C MET A 63 -17.07 -4.32 -7.33
N LYS A 64 -16.39 -4.25 -8.48
CA LYS A 64 -17.03 -4.42 -9.80
C LYS A 64 -17.15 -5.89 -10.22
N THR A 65 -16.21 -6.73 -9.82
CA THR A 65 -16.10 -8.10 -10.36
C THR A 65 -16.13 -9.19 -9.30
N GLY A 66 -15.94 -8.84 -8.02
CA GLY A 66 -15.71 -9.82 -6.95
C GLY A 66 -14.38 -10.58 -7.08
N LYS A 67 -13.62 -10.35 -8.16
CA LYS A 67 -12.26 -10.83 -8.36
C LYS A 67 -11.31 -9.88 -7.61
N GLY A 68 -10.18 -10.41 -7.15
CA GLY A 68 -9.23 -9.63 -6.35
C GLY A 68 -9.26 -9.97 -4.86
N ARG A 69 -10.08 -10.93 -4.41
CA ARG A 69 -10.03 -11.45 -3.03
C ARG A 69 -8.63 -11.93 -2.63
N VAL A 70 -8.01 -12.78 -3.47
CA VAL A 70 -6.67 -13.31 -3.21
C VAL A 70 -5.64 -12.18 -3.15
N TRP A 71 -5.70 -11.27 -4.12
CA TRP A 71 -4.82 -10.09 -4.16
C TRP A 71 -5.02 -9.13 -2.99
N ALA A 72 -6.26 -8.94 -2.51
CA ALA A 72 -6.55 -8.17 -1.31
C ALA A 72 -5.97 -8.84 -0.06
N GLY A 73 -6.03 -10.17 0.03
CA GLY A 73 -5.39 -10.94 1.10
C GLY A 73 -3.88 -10.81 1.08
N LEU A 74 -3.25 -10.94 -0.10
CA LEU A 74 -1.82 -10.72 -0.29
C LEU A 74 -1.40 -9.29 0.07
N ALA A 75 -2.20 -8.29 -0.31
CA ALA A 75 -1.95 -6.90 0.07
C ALA A 75 -2.02 -6.72 1.60
N GLY A 76 -3.00 -7.32 2.28
CA GLY A 76 -3.10 -7.31 3.75
C GLY A 76 -1.90 -7.96 4.43
N LEU A 77 -1.42 -9.09 3.90
CA LEU A 77 -0.19 -9.73 4.38
C LEU A 77 1.04 -8.85 4.14
N ALA A 78 1.15 -8.21 2.97
CA ALA A 78 2.25 -7.32 2.64
C ALA A 78 2.27 -6.08 3.55
N PHE A 79 1.12 -5.44 3.81
CA PHE A 79 1.02 -4.34 4.78
C PHE A 79 1.48 -4.79 6.17
N THR A 80 0.92 -5.90 6.67
CA THR A 80 1.31 -6.48 7.96
C THR A 80 2.81 -6.75 8.04
N ALA A 81 3.37 -7.39 7.02
CA ALA A 81 4.78 -7.74 6.99
C ALA A 81 5.67 -6.49 7.01
N VAL A 82 5.39 -5.49 6.17
CA VAL A 82 6.19 -4.24 6.13
C VAL A 82 6.21 -3.58 7.50
N TYR A 83 5.06 -3.37 8.12
CA TYR A 83 4.98 -2.68 9.40
C TYR A 83 5.62 -3.50 10.54
N LEU A 84 5.42 -4.83 10.59
CA LEU A 84 6.08 -5.67 11.59
C LEU A 84 7.59 -5.74 11.41
N LEU A 85 8.08 -5.73 10.17
CA LEU A 85 9.52 -5.70 9.87
C LEU A 85 10.15 -4.35 10.28
N ASP A 86 9.43 -3.23 10.13
CA ASP A 86 9.89 -1.91 10.58
C ASP A 86 9.86 -1.79 12.12
N ILE A 87 8.74 -2.15 12.76
CA ILE A 87 8.63 -2.23 14.24
C ILE A 87 9.71 -3.15 14.83
N GLY A 88 9.94 -4.30 14.18
CA GLY A 88 10.94 -5.29 14.57
C GLY A 88 12.39 -4.83 14.38
N ARG A 89 12.61 -3.61 13.85
CA ARG A 89 13.95 -3.06 13.53
C ARG A 89 14.76 -3.98 12.62
N ILE A 90 14.06 -4.78 11.80
CA ILE A 90 14.68 -5.61 10.77
C ILE A 90 15.11 -4.72 9.61
N PHE A 91 14.33 -3.68 9.33
CA PHE A 91 14.84 -2.58 8.53
C PHE A 91 15.89 -1.80 9.32
N PRO A 92 16.95 -1.37 8.64
CA PRO A 92 18.10 -0.78 9.30
C PRO A 92 17.73 0.61 9.87
N VAL A 93 18.10 0.81 11.14
CA VAL A 93 17.55 1.89 11.98
C VAL A 93 18.38 3.17 11.80
N PRO A 94 17.78 4.26 11.30
CA PRO A 94 18.48 5.54 11.22
C PRO A 94 18.75 6.07 12.64
N PRO A 95 19.80 6.91 12.82
CA PRO A 95 20.21 7.41 14.13
C PRO A 95 19.14 8.29 14.81
N ASN A 96 18.18 8.82 14.05
CA ASN A 96 17.06 9.59 14.58
C ASN A 96 15.97 8.67 15.14
N PRO A 97 15.56 8.87 16.42
CA PRO A 97 14.53 8.06 17.03
C PRO A 97 13.18 8.27 16.32
N MET A 98 12.46 7.16 16.18
CA MET A 98 11.13 7.13 15.58
C MET A 98 10.15 8.03 16.35
N SER A 99 9.37 8.85 15.64
CA SER A 99 8.34 9.67 16.28
C SER A 99 7.21 8.79 16.83
N THR A 100 6.61 9.20 17.95
CA THR A 100 5.47 8.50 18.55
C THR A 100 4.29 8.37 17.58
N LEU A 101 4.09 9.37 16.72
CA LEU A 101 3.05 9.36 15.69
C LEU A 101 3.32 8.28 14.64
N LEU A 102 4.55 8.18 14.14
CA LEU A 102 4.93 7.17 13.16
C LEU A 102 4.76 5.76 13.74
N ALA A 103 5.19 5.53 14.98
CA ALA A 103 5.04 4.24 15.66
C ALA A 103 3.56 3.85 15.82
N THR A 104 2.70 4.84 16.12
CA THR A 104 1.26 4.63 16.24
C THR A 104 0.65 4.23 14.88
N LEU A 105 1.05 4.91 13.80
CA LEU A 105 0.59 4.58 12.46
C LEU A 105 1.08 3.21 11.97
N GLU A 106 2.26 2.75 12.38
CA GLU A 106 2.72 1.38 12.10
C GLU A 106 1.87 0.32 12.80
N TRP A 107 1.54 0.53 14.08
CA TRP A 107 0.64 -0.36 14.81
C TRP A 107 -0.76 -0.39 14.19
N ILE A 108 -1.32 0.78 13.85
CA ILE A 108 -2.60 0.89 13.15
C ILE A 108 -2.52 0.17 11.81
N GLY A 109 -1.46 0.43 11.04
CA GLY A 109 -1.21 -0.19 9.74
C GLY A 109 -1.12 -1.72 9.84
N THR A 110 -0.49 -2.24 10.88
CA THR A 110 -0.39 -3.68 11.16
C THR A 110 -1.78 -4.28 11.43
N VAL A 111 -2.56 -3.66 12.30
CA VAL A 111 -3.92 -4.12 12.63
C VAL A 111 -4.83 -4.07 11.39
N LEU A 112 -4.74 -2.99 10.59
CA LEU A 112 -5.47 -2.86 9.33
C LEU A 112 -5.06 -3.94 8.32
N GLY A 113 -3.76 -4.23 8.19
CA GLY A 113 -3.24 -5.28 7.32
C GLY A 113 -3.75 -6.67 7.70
N ILE A 114 -3.73 -7.00 9.00
CA ILE A 114 -4.25 -8.28 9.52
C ILE A 114 -5.75 -8.36 9.28
N ALA A 115 -6.51 -7.31 9.63
CA ALA A 115 -7.95 -7.26 9.41
C ALA A 115 -8.29 -7.44 7.93
N LEU A 116 -7.52 -6.83 7.03
CA LEU A 116 -7.66 -6.96 5.58
C LEU A 116 -7.40 -8.39 5.11
N ALA A 117 -6.32 -9.01 5.58
CA ALA A 117 -6.01 -10.40 5.24
C ALA A 117 -7.13 -11.36 5.69
N VAL A 118 -7.61 -11.19 6.91
CA VAL A 118 -8.71 -12.00 7.46
C VAL A 118 -10.01 -11.75 6.71
N SER A 119 -10.37 -10.48 6.45
CA SER A 119 -11.60 -10.13 5.73
C SER A 119 -11.57 -10.67 4.29
N ALA A 120 -10.40 -10.61 3.65
CA ALA A 120 -10.18 -11.21 2.36
C ALA A 120 -10.39 -12.73 2.40
N VAL A 121 -9.90 -13.44 3.41
CA VAL A 121 -10.16 -14.87 3.57
C VAL A 121 -11.62 -15.16 3.92
N ALA A 122 -12.34 -14.27 4.58
CA ALA A 122 -13.76 -14.47 4.92
C ALA A 122 -14.72 -14.29 3.73
N LEU A 123 -14.28 -13.63 2.64
CA LEU A 123 -15.11 -13.35 1.46
C LEU A 123 -15.52 -14.62 0.70
N ARG A 124 -16.71 -15.17 0.94
CA ARG A 124 -17.24 -16.29 0.12
C ARG A 124 -17.58 -15.81 -1.30
N GLY A 125 -17.06 -16.50 -2.32
CA GLY A 125 -17.07 -16.02 -3.71
C GLY A 125 -18.13 -16.68 -4.59
N GLU A 126 -19.01 -15.87 -5.17
CA GLU A 126 -19.54 -16.13 -6.51
C GLU A 126 -18.69 -15.36 -7.52
N THR A 127 -17.93 -16.08 -8.34
CA THR A 127 -17.22 -15.55 -9.49
C THR A 127 -18.17 -15.46 -10.67
N LYS A 128 -18.62 -14.26 -11.02
CA LYS A 128 -19.28 -14.05 -12.31
C LYS A 128 -18.22 -13.76 -13.38
N PRO A 129 -18.26 -14.44 -14.55
CA PRO A 129 -17.41 -14.07 -15.68
C PRO A 129 -17.78 -12.66 -16.15
N VAL A 130 -16.78 -11.87 -16.54
CA VAL A 130 -16.96 -10.47 -16.96
C VAL A 130 -16.72 -10.39 -18.46
N ASN A 131 -17.68 -9.81 -19.18
CA ASN A 131 -17.54 -9.40 -20.56
C ASN A 131 -16.61 -8.17 -20.66
N GLY A 132 -15.75 -8.19 -21.68
CA GLY A 132 -14.55 -7.37 -21.81
C GLY A 132 -14.69 -5.88 -21.49
N VAL A 133 -13.77 -5.37 -20.68
CA VAL A 133 -13.51 -3.93 -20.56
C VAL A 133 -13.01 -3.43 -21.91
N LYS A 134 -13.65 -2.40 -22.48
CA LYS A 134 -13.23 -1.84 -23.78
C LYS A 134 -11.81 -1.25 -23.64
N PRO A 135 -10.82 -1.67 -24.47
CA PRO A 135 -9.41 -1.30 -24.33
C PRO A 135 -9.13 0.21 -24.49
N ARG A 136 -10.06 0.99 -25.04
CA ARG A 136 -9.87 2.41 -25.34
C ARG A 136 -9.84 3.33 -24.10
N LEU A 137 -10.45 2.92 -22.97
CA LEU A 137 -10.51 3.75 -21.75
C LEU A 137 -9.44 3.39 -20.70
N VAL A 138 -8.83 2.20 -20.81
CA VAL A 138 -7.84 1.71 -19.84
C VAL A 138 -6.45 2.30 -20.04
N LEU A 139 -6.08 2.61 -21.28
CA LEU A 139 -4.74 3.13 -21.60
C LEU A 139 -4.43 4.50 -20.98
N PRO A 140 -5.29 5.54 -21.07
CA PRO A 140 -4.98 6.83 -20.45
C PRO A 140 -4.96 6.76 -18.92
N ILE A 141 -5.83 5.93 -18.31
CA ILE A 141 -5.84 5.72 -16.85
C ILE A 141 -4.57 5.01 -16.39
N ALA A 142 -4.13 3.99 -17.13
CA ALA A 142 -2.88 3.27 -16.82
C ALA A 142 -1.66 4.18 -16.95
N LEU A 143 -1.60 5.03 -17.99
CA LEU A 143 -0.55 6.04 -18.15
C LEU A 143 -0.55 7.06 -17.01
N GLY A 144 -1.72 7.54 -16.62
CA GLY A 144 -1.87 8.45 -15.47
C GLY A 144 -1.39 7.82 -14.16
N LEU A 145 -1.80 6.57 -13.87
CA LEU A 145 -1.34 5.83 -12.70
C LEU A 145 0.17 5.59 -12.72
N PHE A 146 0.74 5.27 -13.88
CA PHE A 146 2.19 5.10 -14.04
C PHE A 146 2.95 6.39 -13.76
N LEU A 147 2.47 7.53 -14.29
CA LEU A 147 3.06 8.85 -14.01
C LEU A 147 2.99 9.20 -12.53
N VAL A 148 1.83 8.99 -11.89
CA VAL A 148 1.65 9.22 -10.45
C VAL A 148 2.60 8.33 -9.65
N ALA A 149 2.72 7.05 -10.00
CA ALA A 149 3.64 6.13 -9.34
C ALA A 149 5.10 6.60 -9.47
N LEU A 150 5.51 7.03 -10.67
CA LEU A 150 6.86 7.54 -10.91
C LEU A 150 7.16 8.79 -10.10
N ILE A 151 6.20 9.72 -10.00
CA ILE A 151 6.32 10.93 -9.17
C ILE A 151 6.48 10.55 -7.70
N ILE A 152 5.64 9.66 -7.17
CA ILE A 152 5.71 9.21 -5.77
C ILE A 152 7.06 8.57 -5.48
N VAL A 153 7.51 7.65 -6.33
CA VAL A 153 8.78 6.93 -6.15
C VAL A 153 9.97 7.89 -6.17
N VAL A 154 10.04 8.80 -7.15
CA VAL A 154 11.14 9.76 -7.25
C VAL A 154 11.13 10.71 -6.06
N PHE A 155 9.97 11.24 -5.68
CA PHE A 155 9.81 12.15 -4.54
C PHE A 155 10.22 11.48 -3.23
N ALA A 156 9.66 10.30 -2.93
CA ALA A 156 9.94 9.56 -1.70
C ALA A 156 11.43 9.19 -1.60
N THR A 157 12.06 8.81 -2.72
CA THR A 157 13.48 8.42 -2.73
C THR A 157 14.38 9.63 -2.49
N LYS A 158 14.09 10.77 -3.13
CA LYS A 158 14.84 12.02 -2.88
C LYS A 158 14.67 12.51 -1.44
N SER A 159 13.44 12.54 -0.95
CA SER A 159 13.18 12.97 0.42
C SER A 159 13.81 12.07 1.46
N ALA A 160 13.84 10.74 1.24
CA ALA A 160 14.51 9.80 2.13
C ALA A 160 16.03 10.03 2.19
N MET A 161 16.61 10.58 1.13
CA MET A 161 18.03 10.95 1.05
C MET A 161 18.32 12.38 1.53
N GLY A 162 17.30 13.16 1.89
CA GLY A 162 17.46 14.55 2.32
C GLY A 162 17.84 15.54 1.22
N ILE A 163 17.50 15.24 -0.06
CA ILE A 163 17.82 16.05 -1.26
C ILE A 163 16.59 16.50 -2.04
#